data_AF-B4QVL4-F1
#
_entry.id   AF-B4QVL4-F1
#
_cell.length_a   1.000
_cell.length_b   1.000
_cell.length_c   1.000
_cell.angle_alpha   90.00
_cell.angle_beta   90.00
_cell.angle_gamma   90.00
#
_symmetry.space_group_name_H-M   'P 1'
#
loop_
_entity.id
_entity.type
_entity.pdbx_description
1 polymer ?
#
loop_
_entity_poly.entity_id
_entity_poly.type
_entity_poly.pdbx_seq_one_letter_code
_entity_poly.pdbx_strand_id
1 'polypeptide(L)'
;MFVVLATGFGLWIGKVLRASPPPNPQATALHGDSTTINQVPTGTASKALIETLGPEPITRVAERLGGWPLIKGDSWNADDSWTWQEQVKKFRTAGFSMDYIIDFSIGVDLQNSTKRLIDLDQSSLALSREYLVKGFNETLGISVGSLYVGKHFHKDSKANALEMVNEIRSVFNDILDEVNWMDAKTKKEAKLKLHSMATHIGYPDEMLDNEKLAAYYAKLDIDPDKYFESFLGMNIFGTDYSFNKLRLPVNKTDWVRHARPAIVNAFYSSLENSIQFPAGILQGHFFNAQRPKYMNFGAIGYVIGHEITHGFDDQSRQFDVKGNLRDWWHPDTQKAYLAKAKCIIEQYGNYTERATGLNLNGINTQGENIADNGGVKESYIAYRRWAEKHGPEAKLPGLDYTPEQMFWVAAGQTWCAKYRKESLKMRITTGVHSPSEFRVLGSLSNMKDFAKDFQCPEGSPMNPVQKCEVW
;
A
#
# COMPACT_ATOMS: atom_id res chain seq x y z
N MET A 1 20.19 23.52 5.67
CA MET A 1 20.00 22.17 5.10
C MET A 1 21.11 21.19 5.50
N PHE A 2 21.74 21.35 6.68
CA PHE A 2 22.78 20.45 7.21
C PHE A 2 22.90 20.55 8.75
N VAL A 3 21.78 20.48 9.48
CA VAL A 3 21.78 20.52 10.96
C VAL A 3 21.06 19.33 11.62
N VAL A 4 20.46 18.41 10.86
CA VAL A 4 19.67 17.30 11.45
C VAL A 4 20.46 15.98 11.56
N LEU A 5 21.70 15.92 11.08
CA LEU A 5 22.48 14.68 11.06
C LEU A 5 23.17 14.31 12.39
N ALA A 6 23.04 15.11 13.48
CA ALA A 6 23.88 14.94 14.67
C ALA A 6 23.17 14.64 16.01
N THR A 7 21.84 14.55 16.11
CA THR A 7 21.16 14.52 17.44
C THR A 7 20.17 13.38 17.68
N GLY A 8 20.32 12.24 16.98
CA GLY A 8 19.36 11.12 17.06
C GLY A 8 19.73 9.94 17.97
N PHE A 9 21.00 9.80 18.40
CA PHE A 9 21.45 8.57 19.08
C PHE A 9 22.10 8.86 20.42
N GLY A 10 21.28 8.89 21.48
CA GLY A 10 21.73 8.83 22.86
C GLY A 10 20.78 7.96 23.69
N LEU A 11 21.37 7.07 24.51
CA LEU A 11 20.77 6.18 25.54
C LEU A 11 20.26 4.84 24.95
N TRP A 12 20.70 3.64 25.35
CA TRP A 12 21.04 3.13 26.68
C TRP A 12 22.00 1.90 26.61
N ILE A 13 22.69 1.59 27.72
CA ILE A 13 23.84 0.65 27.86
C ILE A 13 23.42 -0.74 28.37
N GLY A 14 24.16 -1.81 27.98
CA GLY A 14 24.25 -3.09 28.72
C GLY A 14 25.27 -4.09 28.14
N LYS A 15 26.33 -4.42 28.92
CA LYS A 15 27.52 -5.29 28.64
C LYS A 15 27.14 -6.79 28.41
N VAL A 16 27.91 -7.71 27.78
CA VAL A 16 29.23 -8.30 28.17
C VAL A 16 29.76 -9.30 27.08
N LEU A 17 31.02 -9.10 26.66
CA LEU A 17 32.20 -9.99 26.37
C LEU A 17 32.21 -11.33 25.56
N ARG A 18 33.23 -11.37 24.67
CA ARG A 18 34.28 -12.40 24.34
C ARG A 18 34.16 -13.27 23.07
N ALA A 19 35.34 -13.48 22.46
CA ALA A 19 35.62 -13.74 21.04
C ALA A 19 36.24 -15.12 20.72
N SER A 20 36.24 -15.53 19.43
CA SER A 20 37.36 -16.15 18.66
C SER A 20 36.99 -16.41 17.16
N PRO A 21 37.92 -16.39 16.18
CA PRO A 21 37.65 -16.40 14.72
C PRO A 21 38.08 -17.73 13.99
N PRO A 22 38.19 -17.83 12.63
CA PRO A 22 37.26 -18.50 11.70
C PRO A 22 37.85 -19.75 10.98
N PRO A 23 37.14 -20.36 10.00
CA PRO A 23 37.77 -20.39 8.67
C PRO A 23 36.84 -20.26 7.44
N ASN A 24 37.39 -19.55 6.44
CA ASN A 24 37.26 -19.57 4.96
C ASN A 24 35.89 -19.44 4.24
N PRO A 25 35.77 -18.51 3.25
CA PRO A 25 34.55 -18.31 2.47
C PRO A 25 34.49 -19.24 1.25
N GLN A 26 33.50 -20.14 1.22
CA GLN A 26 32.92 -20.60 -0.04
C GLN A 26 31.68 -19.74 -0.30
N ALA A 27 31.57 -19.20 -1.51
CA ALA A 27 30.41 -18.44 -1.94
C ALA A 27 29.14 -19.29 -1.79
N THR A 28 28.30 -18.96 -0.81
CA THR A 28 27.01 -19.60 -0.57
C THR A 28 25.94 -18.92 -1.41
N ALA A 29 25.36 -19.65 -2.36
CA ALA A 29 24.11 -19.26 -2.99
C ALA A 29 23.02 -19.08 -1.91
N LEU A 30 22.18 -18.07 -2.05
CA LEU A 30 21.09 -17.78 -1.11
C LEU A 30 20.05 -18.91 -1.17
N HIS A 31 20.18 -19.90 -0.29
CA HIS A 31 19.14 -20.90 -0.05
C HIS A 31 18.03 -20.26 0.78
N GLY A 32 16.76 -20.50 0.44
CA GLY A 32 15.58 -19.95 1.11
C GLY A 32 15.34 -20.47 2.54
N ASP A 33 16.40 -20.86 3.26
CA ASP A 33 16.32 -21.32 4.65
C ASP A 33 16.51 -20.15 5.62
N SER A 34 15.97 -20.31 6.82
CA SER A 34 16.04 -19.39 7.96
C SER A 34 17.48 -18.92 8.28
N THR A 35 18.49 -19.72 7.93
CA THR A 35 19.92 -19.42 8.08
C THR A 35 20.39 -18.24 7.23
N THR A 36 19.80 -17.99 6.06
CA THR A 36 20.23 -16.93 5.14
C THR A 36 19.61 -15.56 5.48
N ILE A 37 18.38 -15.53 5.98
CA ILE A 37 17.80 -14.32 6.59
C ILE A 37 18.57 -13.95 7.87
N ASN A 38 19.10 -14.94 8.60
CA ASN A 38 19.99 -14.72 9.74
C ASN A 38 21.40 -14.23 9.36
N GLN A 39 21.79 -14.30 8.07
CA GLN A 39 23.01 -13.67 7.56
C GLN A 39 22.82 -12.18 7.25
N VAL A 40 21.57 -11.69 7.20
CA VAL A 40 21.34 -10.23 7.21
C VAL A 40 21.72 -9.74 8.60
N PRO A 41 22.64 -8.78 8.74
CA PRO A 41 23.12 -8.34 10.04
C PRO A 41 21.96 -7.98 10.97
N THR A 42 21.84 -8.67 12.10
CA THR A 42 20.95 -8.24 13.17
C THR A 42 21.40 -6.87 13.66
N GLY A 43 20.44 -5.98 13.90
CA GLY A 43 20.69 -4.53 14.04
C GLY A 43 21.68 -4.12 15.13
N THR A 44 22.02 -4.98 16.08
CA THR A 44 22.99 -4.68 17.15
C THR A 44 24.45 -4.95 16.76
N ALA A 45 24.74 -6.07 16.08
CA ALA A 45 26.09 -6.40 15.59
C ALA A 45 26.49 -5.50 14.41
N SER A 46 25.53 -5.23 13.52
CA SER A 46 25.72 -4.30 12.40
C SER A 46 26.02 -2.89 12.86
N LYS A 47 25.40 -2.43 13.95
CA LYS A 47 25.54 -1.04 14.39
C LYS A 47 26.94 -0.74 14.91
N ALA A 48 27.52 -1.60 15.74
CA ALA A 48 28.88 -1.39 16.25
C ALA A 48 29.90 -1.30 15.09
N LEU A 49 29.73 -2.13 14.06
CA LEU A 49 30.56 -2.09 12.86
C LEU A 49 30.33 -0.80 12.05
N ILE A 50 29.07 -0.39 11.83
CA ILE A 50 28.73 0.87 11.15
C ILE A 50 29.36 2.08 11.86
N GLU A 51 29.26 2.15 13.19
CA GLU A 51 29.85 3.23 14.00
C GLU A 51 31.38 3.22 13.92
N THR A 52 31.99 2.02 13.86
CA THR A 52 33.45 1.87 13.72
C THR A 52 33.94 2.32 12.34
N LEU A 53 33.21 1.96 11.28
CA LEU A 53 33.54 2.34 9.90
C LEU A 53 33.27 3.83 9.61
N GLY A 54 32.35 4.45 10.36
CA GLY A 54 32.01 5.85 10.20
C GLY A 54 31.63 6.21 8.75
N PRO A 55 32.10 7.36 8.22
CA PRO A 55 31.77 7.78 6.86
C PRO A 55 32.62 7.10 5.77
N GLU A 56 33.58 6.24 6.13
CA GLU A 56 34.52 5.70 5.14
C GLU A 56 33.85 4.99 3.95
N PRO A 57 32.82 4.13 4.12
CA PRO A 57 32.19 3.46 2.99
C PRO A 57 31.59 4.44 1.97
N ILE A 58 30.88 5.48 2.45
CA ILE A 58 30.27 6.48 1.56
C ILE A 58 31.33 7.37 0.92
N THR A 59 32.42 7.73 1.63
CA THR A 59 33.52 8.52 1.07
C THR A 59 34.25 7.78 -0.04
N ARG A 60 34.57 6.49 0.16
CA ARG A 60 35.20 5.66 -0.90
C ARG A 60 34.34 5.56 -2.14
N VAL A 61 33.02 5.41 -1.97
CA VAL A 61 32.08 5.37 -3.10
C VAL A 61 31.96 6.72 -3.77
N ALA A 62 31.87 7.82 -3.01
CA ALA A 62 31.87 9.17 -3.55
C ALA A 62 33.12 9.42 -4.41
N GLU A 63 34.31 9.08 -3.91
CA GLU A 63 35.57 9.20 -4.66
C GLU A 63 35.56 8.42 -5.98
N ARG A 64 35.10 7.15 -5.96
CA ARG A 64 34.95 6.32 -7.16
C ARG A 64 33.97 6.90 -8.17
N LEU A 65 32.96 7.63 -7.72
CA LEU A 65 31.94 8.26 -8.56
C LEU A 65 32.33 9.65 -9.08
N GLY A 66 33.56 10.11 -8.82
CA GLY A 66 34.08 11.42 -9.26
C GLY A 66 34.27 12.43 -8.11
N GLY A 67 33.83 12.08 -6.91
CA GLY A 67 33.82 12.92 -5.72
C GLY A 67 32.67 13.93 -5.72
N TRP A 68 32.47 14.58 -4.57
CA TRP A 68 31.42 15.57 -4.37
C TRP A 68 32.03 16.98 -4.41
N PRO A 69 31.61 17.88 -5.33
CA PRO A 69 32.14 19.25 -5.41
C PRO A 69 32.12 19.99 -4.07
N LEU A 70 31.10 19.78 -3.24
CA LEU A 70 30.99 20.42 -1.92
C LEU A 70 32.14 20.02 -0.96
N ILE A 71 32.63 18.78 -1.05
CA ILE A 71 33.71 18.27 -0.20
C ILE A 71 35.08 18.60 -0.81
N LYS A 72 35.20 18.49 -2.13
CA LYS A 72 36.46 18.67 -2.85
C LYS A 72 36.80 20.15 -3.10
N GLY A 73 35.82 21.06 -3.07
CA GLY A 73 36.02 22.48 -3.32
C GLY A 73 36.70 22.74 -4.66
N ASP A 74 37.68 23.64 -4.68
CA ASP A 74 38.41 24.04 -5.89
C ASP A 74 39.24 22.91 -6.52
N SER A 75 39.48 21.81 -5.79
CA SER A 75 40.14 20.62 -6.34
C SER A 75 39.21 19.71 -7.14
N TRP A 76 37.89 19.99 -7.11
CA TRP A 76 36.94 19.29 -7.95
C TRP A 76 37.02 19.86 -9.37
N ASN A 77 37.63 19.10 -10.27
CA ASN A 77 37.65 19.43 -11.69
C ASN A 77 36.60 18.56 -12.40
N ALA A 78 35.57 19.20 -12.96
CA ALA A 78 34.81 18.60 -14.05
C ALA A 78 35.75 18.60 -15.25
N ASP A 79 36.58 17.57 -15.39
CA ASP A 79 37.29 17.41 -16.66
C ASP A 79 36.27 17.34 -17.82
N ASP A 80 36.73 17.53 -19.05
CA ASP A 80 35.90 17.46 -20.26
C ASP A 80 35.23 16.06 -20.47
N SER A 81 35.41 15.11 -19.54
CA SER A 81 34.79 13.77 -19.56
C SER A 81 33.51 13.68 -18.73
N TRP A 82 33.20 14.68 -17.89
CA TRP A 82 31.96 14.68 -17.11
C TRP A 82 30.75 14.93 -17.99
N THR A 83 29.88 13.92 -18.08
CA THR A 83 28.53 14.08 -18.66
C THR A 83 27.51 13.51 -17.68
N TRP A 84 26.31 14.09 -17.69
CA TRP A 84 25.21 13.57 -16.87
C TRP A 84 24.90 12.11 -17.22
N GLN A 85 24.99 11.73 -18.50
CA GLN A 85 24.74 10.34 -18.95
C GLN A 85 25.76 9.35 -18.37
N GLU A 86 27.05 9.68 -18.40
CA GLU A 86 28.08 8.82 -17.79
C GLU A 86 27.95 8.79 -16.26
N GLN A 87 27.58 9.91 -15.65
CA GLN A 87 27.29 9.93 -14.21
C GLN A 87 26.11 9.02 -13.87
N VAL A 88 25.07 9.05 -14.72
CA VAL A 88 23.88 8.23 -14.57
C VAL A 88 24.25 6.74 -14.60
N LYS A 89 25.04 6.35 -15.61
CA LYS A 89 25.55 4.99 -15.76
C LYS A 89 26.39 4.54 -14.56
N LYS A 90 27.28 5.41 -14.06
CA LYS A 90 28.12 5.12 -12.89
C LYS A 90 27.28 4.89 -11.63
N PHE A 91 26.32 5.77 -11.34
CA PHE A 91 25.44 5.66 -10.17
C PHE A 91 24.57 4.41 -10.23
N ARG A 92 24.00 4.10 -11.41
CA ARG A 92 23.20 2.89 -11.62
C ARG A 92 24.01 1.61 -11.40
N THR A 93 25.25 1.59 -11.89
CA THR A 93 26.17 0.45 -11.72
C THR A 93 26.60 0.31 -10.26
N ALA A 94 26.63 1.42 -9.51
CA ALA A 94 26.96 1.44 -8.10
C ALA A 94 25.75 1.25 -7.17
N GLY A 95 24.54 1.00 -7.68
CA GLY A 95 23.35 0.73 -6.87
C GLY A 95 22.69 1.96 -6.24
N PHE A 96 22.92 3.16 -6.77
CA PHE A 96 22.17 4.35 -6.40
C PHE A 96 20.94 4.52 -7.31
N SER A 97 19.91 5.19 -6.79
CA SER A 97 18.75 5.64 -7.59
C SER A 97 19.23 6.52 -8.75
N MET A 98 18.43 6.67 -9.79
CA MET A 98 18.73 7.58 -10.90
C MET A 98 17.83 8.80 -10.98
N ASP A 99 16.93 8.92 -9.99
CA ASP A 99 15.70 9.69 -10.09
C ASP A 99 15.92 11.08 -9.49
N TYR A 100 16.96 11.78 -9.97
CA TYR A 100 17.37 13.10 -9.48
C TYR A 100 16.91 14.27 -10.34
N ILE A 101 16.79 14.02 -11.65
CA ILE A 101 16.35 15.01 -12.64
C ILE A 101 15.09 14.48 -13.31
N ILE A 102 15.17 13.26 -13.83
CA ILE A 102 14.09 12.52 -14.47
C ILE A 102 14.04 11.15 -13.79
N ASP A 103 12.86 10.68 -13.43
CA ASP A 103 12.63 9.31 -12.99
C ASP A 103 12.64 8.38 -14.20
N PHE A 104 13.36 7.25 -14.08
CA PHE A 104 13.43 6.24 -15.15
C PHE A 104 12.95 4.90 -14.63
N SER A 105 11.83 4.41 -15.16
CA SER A 105 11.29 3.12 -14.75
C SER A 105 10.79 2.27 -15.92
N ILE A 106 10.56 0.98 -15.67
CA ILE A 106 9.90 0.09 -16.62
C ILE A 106 8.45 -0.10 -16.18
N GLY A 107 7.56 0.65 -16.82
CA GLY A 107 6.13 0.63 -16.57
C GLY A 107 5.37 -0.41 -17.39
N VAL A 108 4.11 -0.63 -17.03
CA VAL A 108 3.13 -1.28 -17.90
C VAL A 108 2.55 -0.20 -18.82
N ASP A 109 2.41 -0.51 -20.10
CA ASP A 109 1.76 0.42 -21.04
C ASP A 109 0.28 0.57 -20.67
N LEU A 110 -0.12 1.79 -20.31
CA LEU A 110 -1.48 2.07 -19.87
C LEU A 110 -2.50 1.79 -20.98
N GLN A 111 -2.18 1.97 -22.26
CA GLN A 111 -3.09 1.69 -23.38
C GLN A 111 -3.07 0.20 -23.78
N ASN A 112 -2.01 -0.53 -23.40
CA ASN A 112 -1.88 -1.96 -23.65
C ASN A 112 -1.20 -2.66 -22.48
N SER A 113 -2.00 -3.07 -21.50
CA SER A 113 -1.56 -3.72 -20.26
C SER A 113 -0.82 -5.05 -20.43
N THR A 114 -0.70 -5.57 -21.66
CA THR A 114 0.11 -6.76 -21.98
C THR A 114 1.58 -6.42 -22.28
N LYS A 115 1.90 -5.14 -22.48
CA LYS A 115 3.22 -4.64 -22.85
C LYS A 115 3.84 -3.78 -21.77
N ARG A 116 5.14 -3.56 -21.92
CA ARG A 116 5.95 -2.69 -21.07
C ARG A 116 6.61 -1.61 -21.91
N LEU A 117 6.88 -0.49 -21.28
CA LEU A 117 7.55 0.66 -21.86
C LEU A 117 8.58 1.23 -20.89
N ILE A 118 9.42 2.10 -21.41
CA ILE A 118 10.25 2.98 -20.58
C ILE A 118 9.36 4.15 -20.20
N ASP A 119 9.16 4.32 -18.90
CA ASP A 119 8.42 5.42 -18.32
C ASP A 119 9.37 6.52 -17.87
N LEU A 120 9.00 7.76 -18.15
CA LEU A 120 9.76 8.95 -17.83
C LEU A 120 8.84 9.91 -17.08
N ASP A 121 9.17 10.19 -15.83
CA ASP A 121 8.36 11.06 -14.99
C ASP A 121 9.23 12.11 -14.27
N GLN A 122 8.57 13.08 -13.64
CA GLN A 122 9.22 14.04 -12.76
C GLN A 122 9.90 13.30 -11.59
N SER A 123 11.13 13.71 -11.28
CA SER A 123 11.84 13.20 -10.11
C SER A 123 11.22 13.70 -8.80
N SER A 124 11.42 12.96 -7.72
CA SER A 124 11.04 13.43 -6.38
C SER A 124 11.92 14.61 -5.96
N LEU A 125 11.30 15.65 -5.39
CA LEU A 125 12.01 16.85 -4.92
C LEU A 125 12.86 16.61 -3.66
N ALA A 126 12.68 15.48 -2.97
CA ALA A 126 13.43 15.12 -1.77
C ALA A 126 13.39 13.61 -1.49
N LEU A 127 14.25 13.17 -0.57
CA LEU A 127 14.15 11.86 0.07
C LEU A 127 13.01 11.89 1.10
N SER A 128 12.04 10.99 0.96
CA SER A 128 10.99 10.85 1.97
C SER A 128 11.58 10.38 3.29
N ARG A 129 10.98 10.79 4.41
CA ARG A 129 11.40 10.32 5.74
C ARG A 129 11.22 8.81 5.86
N GLU A 130 10.22 8.21 5.21
CA GLU A 130 10.07 6.76 5.18
C GLU A 130 11.31 6.06 4.60
N TYR A 131 11.90 6.61 3.53
CA TYR A 131 13.10 6.03 2.91
C TYR A 131 14.28 5.99 3.90
N LEU A 132 14.41 6.98 4.78
CA LEU A 132 15.47 7.05 5.78
C LEU A 132 15.23 6.16 7.00
N VAL A 133 13.98 5.83 7.31
CA VAL A 133 13.59 5.11 8.55
C VAL A 133 13.45 3.60 8.34
N LYS A 134 13.12 3.16 7.12
CA LYS A 134 12.73 1.77 6.86
C LYS A 134 13.90 0.77 6.73
N GLY A 135 15.13 1.23 6.49
CA GLY A 135 16.32 0.36 6.40
C GLY A 135 16.15 -0.80 5.40
N PHE A 136 16.78 -1.94 5.67
CA PHE A 136 16.69 -3.16 4.82
C PHE A 136 15.35 -3.87 4.79
N ASN A 137 14.40 -3.49 5.64
CA ASN A 137 13.21 -4.29 5.92
C ASN A 137 12.29 -4.43 4.70
N GLU A 138 12.36 -3.51 3.72
CA GLU A 138 11.57 -3.60 2.49
C GLU A 138 12.25 -4.39 1.36
N THR A 139 13.60 -4.47 1.34
CA THR A 139 14.32 -5.03 0.19
C THR A 139 14.30 -6.55 0.14
N LEU A 140 14.11 -7.21 1.28
CA LEU A 140 13.94 -8.66 1.42
C LEU A 140 12.50 -9.07 1.76
N GLY A 141 11.52 -8.21 1.45
CA GLY A 141 10.12 -8.39 1.87
C GLY A 141 9.47 -9.72 1.44
N ILE A 142 9.94 -10.34 0.35
CA ILE A 142 9.44 -11.66 -0.10
C ILE A 142 9.92 -12.77 0.84
N SER A 143 11.23 -12.84 1.09
CA SER A 143 11.81 -13.83 2.01
C SER A 143 11.28 -13.68 3.44
N VAL A 144 11.23 -12.45 3.97
CA VAL A 144 10.66 -12.15 5.30
C VAL A 144 9.16 -12.47 5.32
N GLY A 145 8.46 -12.19 4.24
CA GLY A 145 7.04 -12.51 4.07
C GLY A 145 6.76 -14.01 4.15
N SER A 146 7.61 -14.84 3.55
CA SER A 146 7.48 -16.30 3.61
C SER A 146 7.61 -16.80 5.05
N LEU A 147 8.64 -16.34 5.78
CA LEU A 147 8.80 -16.65 7.21
C LEU A 147 7.60 -16.18 8.05
N TYR A 148 7.12 -14.96 7.79
CA TYR A 148 5.97 -14.38 8.51
C TYR A 148 4.73 -15.25 8.34
N VAL A 149 4.39 -15.62 7.10
CA VAL A 149 3.22 -16.46 6.80
C VAL A 149 3.33 -17.82 7.47
N GLY A 150 4.49 -18.48 7.33
CA GLY A 150 4.72 -19.80 7.91
C GLY A 150 4.55 -19.85 9.44
N LYS A 151 4.76 -18.73 10.13
CA LYS A 151 4.67 -18.64 11.59
C LYS A 151 3.38 -18.01 12.11
N HIS A 152 2.78 -17.06 11.40
CA HIS A 152 1.75 -16.17 11.95
C HIS A 152 0.41 -16.19 11.20
N PHE A 153 0.31 -16.82 10.02
CA PHE A 153 -0.93 -16.78 9.24
C PHE A 153 -1.62 -18.14 9.15
N HIS A 154 -2.83 -18.23 9.70
CA HIS A 154 -3.66 -19.44 9.68
C HIS A 154 -4.34 -19.62 8.31
N LYS A 155 -4.35 -20.85 7.78
CA LYS A 155 -4.95 -21.16 6.47
C LYS A 155 -6.45 -20.84 6.41
N ASP A 156 -7.18 -21.05 7.51
CA ASP A 156 -8.62 -20.79 7.57
C ASP A 156 -8.98 -19.31 7.38
N SER A 157 -8.05 -18.39 7.70
CA SER A 157 -8.24 -16.96 7.47
C SER A 157 -8.36 -16.64 5.98
N LYS A 158 -7.66 -17.38 5.10
CA LYS A 158 -7.72 -17.18 3.64
C LYS A 158 -9.11 -17.52 3.10
N ALA A 159 -9.70 -18.64 3.54
CA ALA A 159 -11.02 -19.08 3.11
C ALA A 159 -12.15 -18.14 3.60
N ASN A 160 -12.11 -17.74 4.87
CA ASN A 160 -13.10 -16.83 5.44
C ASN A 160 -13.06 -15.44 4.79
N ALA A 161 -11.87 -14.90 4.55
CA ALA A 161 -11.72 -13.63 3.85
C ALA A 161 -12.25 -13.71 2.40
N LEU A 162 -12.02 -14.84 1.71
CA LEU A 162 -12.52 -15.06 0.36
C LEU A 162 -14.05 -15.10 0.29
N GLU A 163 -14.70 -15.73 1.28
CA GLU A 163 -16.16 -15.72 1.41
C GLU A 163 -16.68 -14.28 1.53
N MET A 164 -16.09 -13.47 2.42
CA MET A 164 -16.47 -12.06 2.57
C MET A 164 -16.27 -11.25 1.28
N VAL A 165 -15.16 -11.47 0.57
CA VAL A 165 -14.92 -10.83 -0.74
C VAL A 165 -16.02 -11.17 -1.74
N ASN A 166 -16.45 -12.43 -1.81
CA ASN A 166 -17.49 -12.84 -2.74
C ASN A 166 -18.85 -12.26 -2.39
N GLU A 167 -19.20 -12.20 -1.10
CA GLU A 167 -20.46 -11.60 -0.63
C GLU A 167 -20.49 -10.09 -0.93
N ILE A 168 -19.41 -9.36 -0.62
CA ILE A 168 -19.31 -7.92 -0.86
C ILE A 168 -19.31 -7.62 -2.36
N ARG A 169 -18.59 -8.42 -3.17
CA ARG A 169 -18.66 -8.33 -4.64
C ARG A 169 -20.08 -8.54 -5.16
N SER A 170 -20.84 -9.48 -4.59
CA SER A 170 -22.23 -9.70 -4.97
C SER A 170 -23.11 -8.50 -4.60
N VAL A 171 -22.84 -7.82 -3.49
CA VAL A 171 -23.54 -6.57 -3.14
C VAL A 171 -23.22 -5.47 -4.13
N PHE A 172 -21.95 -5.27 -4.50
CA PHE A 172 -21.59 -4.26 -5.50
C PHE A 172 -22.22 -4.54 -6.87
N ASN A 173 -22.35 -5.81 -7.23
CA ASN A 173 -23.07 -6.22 -8.44
C ASN A 173 -24.53 -5.74 -8.45
N ASP A 174 -25.21 -5.83 -7.30
CA ASP A 174 -26.60 -5.43 -7.17
C ASP A 174 -26.74 -3.89 -7.11
N ILE A 175 -25.78 -3.22 -6.47
CA ILE A 175 -25.64 -1.76 -6.54
C ILE A 175 -25.57 -1.29 -8.02
N LEU A 176 -24.79 -1.96 -8.87
CA LEU A 176 -24.71 -1.62 -10.30
C LEU A 176 -26.06 -1.79 -11.03
N ASP A 177 -26.93 -2.69 -10.57
CA ASP A 177 -28.27 -2.83 -11.12
C ASP A 177 -29.18 -1.67 -10.67
N GLU A 178 -29.08 -1.26 -9.40
CA GLU A 178 -29.94 -0.25 -8.77
C GLU A 178 -29.59 1.22 -9.12
N VAL A 179 -28.32 1.53 -9.43
CA VAL A 179 -27.92 2.90 -9.76
C VAL A 179 -28.69 3.43 -10.97
N ASN A 180 -29.40 4.54 -10.81
CA ASN A 180 -30.26 5.12 -11.85
C ASN A 180 -29.56 6.10 -12.79
N TRP A 181 -28.26 6.34 -12.57
CA TRP A 181 -27.47 7.36 -13.27
C TRP A 181 -26.55 6.78 -14.34
N MET A 182 -26.51 5.45 -14.48
CA MET A 182 -25.74 4.73 -15.51
C MET A 182 -26.66 4.15 -16.57
N ASP A 183 -26.29 4.30 -17.84
CA ASP A 183 -26.96 3.61 -18.95
C ASP A 183 -26.70 2.09 -18.93
N ALA A 184 -27.58 1.32 -19.60
CA ALA A 184 -27.54 -0.14 -19.60
C ALA A 184 -26.24 -0.74 -20.19
N LYS A 185 -25.62 -0.08 -21.17
CA LYS A 185 -24.37 -0.57 -21.79
C LYS A 185 -23.21 -0.38 -20.83
N THR A 186 -23.07 0.80 -20.22
CA THR A 186 -22.01 1.05 -19.23
C THR A 186 -22.19 0.16 -18.00
N LYS A 187 -23.42 -0.07 -17.53
CA LYS A 187 -23.70 -1.06 -16.46
C LYS A 187 -23.20 -2.45 -16.80
N LYS A 188 -23.47 -2.94 -18.03
CA LYS A 188 -23.01 -4.26 -18.47
C LYS A 188 -21.49 -4.37 -18.48
N GLU A 189 -20.78 -3.33 -18.95
CA GLU A 189 -19.31 -3.31 -18.93
C GLU A 189 -18.75 -3.21 -17.50
N ALA A 190 -19.40 -2.46 -16.62
CA ALA A 190 -19.03 -2.36 -15.20
C ALA A 190 -19.17 -3.71 -14.48
N LYS A 191 -20.27 -4.44 -14.70
CA LYS A 191 -20.46 -5.80 -14.16
C LYS A 191 -19.42 -6.77 -14.70
N LEU A 192 -19.09 -6.70 -15.99
CA LEU A 192 -18.02 -7.51 -16.57
C LEU A 192 -16.66 -7.22 -15.91
N LYS A 193 -16.35 -5.95 -15.65
CA LYS A 193 -15.14 -5.54 -14.92
C LYS A 193 -15.13 -6.10 -13.49
N LEU A 194 -16.23 -5.96 -12.76
CA LEU A 194 -16.40 -6.48 -11.39
C LEU A 194 -16.19 -8.00 -11.32
N HIS A 195 -16.84 -8.76 -12.21
CA HIS A 195 -16.75 -10.22 -12.20
C HIS A 195 -15.39 -10.75 -12.66
N SER A 196 -14.65 -9.97 -13.46
CA SER A 196 -13.29 -10.32 -13.89
C SER A 196 -12.22 -9.85 -12.91
N MET A 197 -12.62 -9.22 -11.79
CA MET A 197 -11.69 -8.67 -10.81
C MET A 197 -10.97 -9.80 -10.05
N ALA A 198 -9.66 -9.94 -10.27
CA ALA A 198 -8.88 -10.97 -9.61
C ALA A 198 -8.73 -10.67 -8.10
N THR A 199 -8.59 -11.72 -7.29
CA THR A 199 -8.54 -11.61 -5.82
C THR A 199 -7.31 -12.31 -5.27
N HIS A 200 -6.46 -11.57 -4.57
CA HIS A 200 -5.26 -12.07 -3.92
C HIS A 200 -5.39 -11.95 -2.39
N ILE A 201 -5.40 -13.08 -1.67
CA ILE A 201 -5.65 -13.11 -0.22
C ILE A 201 -4.49 -13.79 0.50
N GLY A 202 -3.96 -13.13 1.52
CA GLY A 202 -2.88 -13.61 2.36
C GLY A 202 -1.54 -13.54 1.65
N TYR A 203 -1.27 -14.54 0.81
CA TYR A 203 0.00 -14.77 0.12
C TYR A 203 -0.20 -15.71 -1.08
N PRO A 204 0.67 -15.60 -2.12
CA PRO A 204 0.76 -16.59 -3.18
C PRO A 204 1.47 -17.85 -2.70
N ASP A 205 0.96 -19.02 -3.09
CA ASP A 205 1.42 -20.31 -2.56
C ASP A 205 2.90 -20.60 -2.94
N GLU A 206 3.40 -20.03 -4.03
CA GLU A 206 4.79 -20.09 -4.48
C GLU A 206 5.80 -19.54 -3.47
N MET A 207 5.36 -18.67 -2.54
CA MET A 207 6.25 -18.18 -1.48
C MET A 207 6.64 -19.26 -0.47
N LEU A 208 5.89 -20.35 -0.38
CA LEU A 208 6.21 -21.46 0.52
C LEU A 208 7.07 -22.53 -0.18
N ASP A 209 7.41 -22.31 -1.45
CA ASP A 209 8.29 -23.16 -2.25
C ASP A 209 9.72 -22.61 -2.18
N ASN A 210 10.59 -23.33 -1.45
CA ASN A 210 11.98 -22.94 -1.23
C ASN A 210 12.79 -22.87 -2.53
N GLU A 211 12.47 -23.68 -3.54
CA GLU A 211 13.17 -23.66 -4.83
C GLU A 211 12.84 -22.39 -5.61
N LYS A 212 11.57 -21.98 -5.61
CA LYS A 212 11.14 -20.72 -6.25
C LYS A 212 11.71 -19.48 -5.56
N LEU A 213 11.76 -19.49 -4.23
CA LEU A 213 12.39 -18.42 -3.45
C LEU A 213 13.89 -18.33 -3.76
N ALA A 214 14.62 -19.45 -3.72
CA ALA A 214 16.04 -19.48 -4.02
C ALA A 214 16.32 -19.02 -5.47
N ALA A 215 15.51 -19.45 -6.43
CA ALA A 215 15.62 -19.04 -7.82
C ALA A 215 15.43 -17.52 -8.00
N TYR A 216 14.50 -16.91 -7.26
CA TYR A 216 14.30 -15.46 -7.30
C TYR A 216 15.55 -14.71 -6.80
N TYR A 217 16.16 -15.17 -5.72
CA TYR A 217 17.32 -14.52 -5.09
C TYR A 217 18.69 -14.98 -5.62
N ALA A 218 18.75 -15.86 -6.62
CA ALA A 218 20.00 -16.48 -7.08
C ALA A 218 21.11 -15.51 -7.53
N LYS A 219 20.75 -14.29 -7.92
CA LYS A 219 21.71 -13.23 -8.35
C LYS A 219 22.01 -12.19 -7.26
N LEU A 220 21.43 -12.34 -6.09
CA LEU A 220 21.68 -11.45 -4.97
C LEU A 220 22.81 -12.02 -4.11
N ASP A 221 23.81 -11.19 -3.83
CA ASP A 221 24.92 -11.51 -2.93
C ASP A 221 24.90 -10.51 -1.76
N ILE A 222 24.98 -11.03 -0.53
CA ILE A 222 24.89 -10.23 0.70
C ILE A 222 26.06 -10.62 1.59
N ASP A 223 26.86 -9.63 1.95
CA ASP A 223 27.96 -9.77 2.91
C ASP A 223 27.53 -9.13 4.25
N PRO A 224 27.46 -9.92 5.35
CA PRO A 224 27.08 -9.42 6.67
C PRO A 224 28.04 -8.36 7.22
N ASP A 225 29.31 -8.40 6.82
CA ASP A 225 30.34 -7.48 7.32
C ASP A 225 30.43 -6.20 6.45
N LYS A 226 29.69 -6.14 5.34
CA LYS A 226 29.65 -4.98 4.43
C LYS A 226 28.23 -4.46 4.26
N TYR A 227 27.65 -3.94 5.34
CA TYR A 227 26.27 -3.43 5.34
C TYR A 227 25.99 -2.46 4.19
N PHE A 228 26.83 -1.44 3.98
CA PHE A 228 26.58 -0.41 2.97
C PHE A 228 26.66 -0.97 1.55
N GLU A 229 27.66 -1.80 1.26
CA GLU A 229 27.84 -2.44 -0.03
C GLU A 229 26.71 -3.46 -0.32
N SER A 230 26.27 -4.22 0.67
CA SER A 230 25.11 -5.12 0.56
C SER A 230 23.82 -4.35 0.25
N PHE A 231 23.64 -3.15 0.81
CA PHE A 231 22.53 -2.27 0.44
C PHE A 231 22.54 -1.88 -1.03
N LEU A 232 23.70 -1.45 -1.53
CA LEU A 232 23.86 -1.11 -2.94
C LEU A 232 23.67 -2.33 -3.85
N GLY A 233 24.18 -3.50 -3.45
CA GLY A 233 23.98 -4.77 -4.16
C GLY A 233 22.50 -5.14 -4.31
N MET A 234 21.71 -4.93 -3.26
CA MET A 234 20.26 -5.15 -3.33
C MET A 234 19.53 -4.15 -4.25
N ASN A 235 19.95 -2.89 -4.27
CA ASN A 235 19.39 -1.90 -5.22
C ASN A 235 19.70 -2.29 -6.66
N ILE A 236 20.92 -2.77 -6.93
CA ILE A 236 21.31 -3.32 -8.25
C ILE A 236 20.40 -4.49 -8.60
N PHE A 237 20.25 -5.48 -7.72
CA PHE A 237 19.38 -6.64 -7.93
C PHE A 237 17.94 -6.24 -8.25
N GLY A 238 17.33 -5.36 -7.45
CA GLY A 238 15.95 -4.92 -7.66
C GLY A 238 15.76 -4.16 -8.97
N THR A 239 16.71 -3.29 -9.32
CA THR A 239 16.65 -2.52 -10.55
C THR A 239 16.90 -3.40 -11.77
N ASP A 240 17.85 -4.34 -11.71
CA ASP A 240 18.09 -5.33 -12.76
C ASP A 240 16.86 -6.22 -12.96
N TYR A 241 16.23 -6.68 -11.87
CA TYR A 241 15.00 -7.47 -11.94
C TYR A 241 13.88 -6.73 -12.66
N SER A 242 13.66 -5.45 -12.36
CA SER A 242 12.64 -4.62 -13.02
C SER A 242 12.99 -4.34 -14.49
N PHE A 243 14.24 -3.93 -14.76
CA PHE A 243 14.67 -3.48 -16.09
C PHE A 243 14.74 -4.63 -17.11
N ASN A 244 15.10 -5.83 -16.67
CA ASN A 244 15.10 -7.03 -17.52
C ASN A 244 13.70 -7.41 -18.01
N LYS A 245 12.63 -6.85 -17.43
CA LYS A 245 11.26 -7.10 -17.89
C LYS A 245 10.88 -6.32 -19.14
N LEU A 246 11.60 -5.27 -19.57
CA LEU A 246 11.17 -4.36 -20.66
C LEU A 246 10.71 -5.07 -21.94
N ARG A 247 11.39 -6.15 -22.35
CA ARG A 247 11.05 -6.91 -23.57
C ARG A 247 10.14 -8.12 -23.34
N LEU A 248 9.77 -8.37 -22.09
CA LEU A 248 8.89 -9.47 -21.70
C LEU A 248 7.43 -8.98 -21.62
N PRO A 249 6.46 -9.82 -22.02
CA PRO A 249 5.06 -9.50 -21.82
C PRO A 249 4.73 -9.36 -20.33
N VAL A 250 3.68 -8.60 -20.01
CA VAL A 250 3.18 -8.49 -18.64
C VAL A 250 2.48 -9.80 -18.27
N ASN A 251 3.08 -10.52 -17.32
CA ASN A 251 2.41 -11.64 -16.66
C ASN A 251 1.61 -11.13 -15.46
N LYS A 252 0.28 -11.14 -15.56
CA LYS A 252 -0.64 -10.73 -14.48
C LYS A 252 -0.79 -11.78 -13.38
N THR A 253 -0.26 -12.98 -13.57
CA THR A 253 -0.21 -14.04 -12.55
C THR A 253 1.19 -14.20 -11.94
N ASP A 254 2.08 -13.22 -12.14
CA ASP A 254 3.42 -13.21 -11.55
C ASP A 254 3.33 -13.11 -10.01
N TRP A 255 3.55 -14.24 -9.33
CA TRP A 255 3.45 -14.34 -7.88
C TRP A 255 4.34 -13.33 -7.14
N VAL A 256 5.49 -12.96 -7.71
CA VAL A 256 6.46 -12.03 -7.10
C VAL A 256 5.82 -10.67 -6.81
N ARG A 257 4.88 -10.23 -7.65
CA ARG A 257 4.15 -8.95 -7.46
C ARG A 257 3.33 -8.94 -6.19
N HIS A 258 2.75 -10.08 -5.83
CA HIS A 258 1.88 -10.22 -4.67
C HIS A 258 2.59 -10.86 -3.47
N ALA A 259 3.90 -11.05 -3.56
CA ALA A 259 4.70 -11.79 -2.59
C ALA A 259 5.16 -10.96 -1.37
N ARG A 260 4.43 -9.92 -0.98
CA ARG A 260 4.72 -9.09 0.20
C ARG A 260 3.61 -9.20 1.25
N PRO A 261 3.44 -10.36 1.90
CA PRO A 261 2.33 -10.64 2.79
C PRO A 261 2.43 -9.96 4.15
N ALA A 262 3.63 -9.55 4.59
CA ALA A 262 3.87 -8.91 5.89
C ALA A 262 3.60 -7.39 5.89
N ILE A 263 2.54 -6.97 5.19
CA ILE A 263 2.12 -5.57 5.09
C ILE A 263 0.73 -5.43 5.72
N VAL A 264 0.54 -4.43 6.58
CA VAL A 264 -0.78 -4.07 7.12
C VAL A 264 -1.38 -2.99 6.21
N ASN A 265 -1.92 -3.42 5.07
CA ASN A 265 -2.62 -2.57 4.11
C ASN A 265 -3.50 -3.43 3.17
N ALA A 266 -4.25 -2.81 2.27
CA ALA A 266 -4.91 -3.45 1.14
C ALA A 266 -4.72 -2.59 -0.13
N PHE A 267 -4.95 -3.18 -1.31
CA PHE A 267 -4.67 -2.51 -2.58
C PHE A 267 -5.59 -2.97 -3.71
N TYR A 268 -5.95 -2.03 -4.58
CA TYR A 268 -6.50 -2.27 -5.91
C TYR A 268 -5.46 -1.91 -6.99
N SER A 269 -5.45 -2.69 -8.08
CA SER A 269 -4.59 -2.47 -9.24
C SER A 269 -5.43 -2.31 -10.50
N SER A 270 -5.46 -1.09 -11.08
CA SER A 270 -6.15 -0.82 -12.34
C SER A 270 -5.60 -1.64 -13.51
N LEU A 271 -4.28 -1.87 -13.53
CA LEU A 271 -3.60 -2.58 -14.62
C LEU A 271 -3.89 -4.08 -14.62
N GLU A 272 -4.11 -4.66 -13.43
CA GLU A 272 -4.45 -6.08 -13.26
C GLU A 272 -5.95 -6.31 -13.13
N ASN A 273 -6.72 -5.25 -12.87
CA ASN A 273 -8.11 -5.32 -12.40
C ASN A 273 -8.19 -6.33 -11.24
N SER A 274 -7.47 -6.04 -10.16
CA SER A 274 -7.32 -6.98 -9.04
C SER A 274 -7.31 -6.28 -7.70
N ILE A 275 -7.81 -6.99 -6.67
CA ILE A 275 -7.74 -6.59 -5.26
C ILE A 275 -6.77 -7.51 -4.50
N GLN A 276 -6.02 -6.94 -3.57
CA GLN A 276 -5.04 -7.65 -2.76
C GLN A 276 -5.16 -7.33 -1.27
N PHE A 277 -5.26 -8.39 -0.47
CA PHE A 277 -5.28 -8.34 0.99
C PHE A 277 -4.13 -9.19 1.55
N PRO A 278 -2.94 -8.60 1.77
CA PRO A 278 -1.81 -9.27 2.40
C PRO A 278 -2.16 -9.93 3.75
N ALA A 279 -1.44 -10.98 4.13
CA ALA A 279 -1.63 -11.67 5.41
C ALA A 279 -1.53 -10.73 6.63
N GLY A 280 -0.76 -9.65 6.52
CA GLY A 280 -0.56 -8.65 7.56
C GLY A 280 -1.81 -7.84 7.91
N ILE A 281 -2.76 -7.60 6.98
CA ILE A 281 -4.01 -6.92 7.34
C ILE A 281 -5.07 -7.87 7.91
N LEU A 282 -4.95 -9.18 7.66
CA LEU A 282 -5.92 -10.20 8.07
C LEU A 282 -5.70 -10.68 9.51
N GLN A 283 -5.58 -9.74 10.45
CA GLN A 283 -5.34 -10.02 11.86
C GLN A 283 -5.95 -8.95 12.79
N GLY A 284 -5.96 -9.25 14.09
CA GLY A 284 -6.26 -8.29 15.15
C GLY A 284 -7.64 -7.62 15.00
N HIS A 285 -7.65 -6.28 15.02
CA HIS A 285 -8.88 -5.49 14.88
C HIS A 285 -9.49 -5.55 13.47
N PHE A 286 -8.70 -5.82 12.43
CA PHE A 286 -9.22 -5.92 11.07
C PHE A 286 -9.94 -7.24 10.83
N PHE A 287 -9.35 -8.35 11.29
CA PHE A 287 -9.93 -9.68 11.07
C PHE A 287 -9.56 -10.68 12.16
N ASN A 288 -10.54 -11.47 12.56
CA ASN A 288 -10.35 -12.69 13.33
C ASN A 288 -11.48 -13.67 12.97
N ALA A 289 -11.15 -14.92 12.64
CA ALA A 289 -12.16 -15.89 12.19
C ALA A 289 -13.14 -16.30 13.31
N GLN A 290 -12.77 -16.11 14.58
CA GLN A 290 -13.53 -16.50 15.77
C GLN A 290 -14.31 -15.36 16.42
N ARG A 291 -14.25 -14.13 15.89
CA ARG A 291 -15.04 -12.99 16.40
C ARG A 291 -16.38 -12.83 15.65
N PRO A 292 -17.35 -12.11 16.22
CA PRO A 292 -18.63 -11.88 15.56
C PRO A 292 -18.49 -11.25 14.17
N LYS A 293 -19.35 -11.65 13.23
CA LYS A 293 -19.29 -11.22 11.84
C LYS A 293 -19.57 -9.73 11.69
N TYR A 294 -20.45 -9.11 12.49
CA TYR A 294 -20.62 -7.64 12.45
C TYR A 294 -19.31 -6.87 12.64
N MET A 295 -18.37 -7.38 13.45
CA MET A 295 -17.06 -6.74 13.62
C MET A 295 -16.13 -6.98 12.43
N ASN A 296 -16.17 -8.18 11.84
CA ASN A 296 -15.40 -8.47 10.64
C ASN A 296 -15.89 -7.66 9.44
N PHE A 297 -17.20 -7.60 9.21
CA PHE A 297 -17.77 -6.76 8.16
C PHE A 297 -17.52 -5.27 8.44
N GLY A 298 -17.68 -4.80 9.67
CA GLY A 298 -17.37 -3.40 10.03
C GLY A 298 -15.90 -3.02 9.85
N ALA A 299 -14.97 -3.98 9.91
CA ALA A 299 -13.53 -3.74 9.75
C ALA A 299 -13.00 -4.22 8.39
N ILE A 300 -12.55 -5.48 8.25
CA ILE A 300 -12.01 -5.95 6.97
C ILE A 300 -13.05 -5.92 5.84
N GLY A 301 -14.35 -6.09 6.14
CA GLY A 301 -15.38 -5.98 5.12
C GLY A 301 -15.46 -4.57 4.53
N TYR A 302 -15.35 -3.54 5.37
CA TYR A 302 -15.22 -2.16 4.92
C TYR A 302 -14.01 -2.02 3.98
N VAL A 303 -12.83 -2.49 4.41
CA VAL A 303 -11.62 -2.45 3.56
C VAL A 303 -11.81 -3.23 2.24
N ILE A 304 -12.50 -4.37 2.26
CA ILE A 304 -12.77 -5.16 1.05
C ILE A 304 -13.64 -4.37 0.07
N GLY A 305 -14.74 -3.78 0.54
CA GLY A 305 -15.60 -2.96 -0.31
C GLY A 305 -14.87 -1.72 -0.83
N HIS A 306 -13.98 -1.13 -0.02
CA HIS A 306 -13.15 0.00 -0.43
C HIS A 306 -12.27 -0.36 -1.64
N GLU A 307 -11.56 -1.51 -1.60
CA GLU A 307 -10.75 -1.96 -2.74
C GLU A 307 -11.60 -2.37 -3.96
N ILE A 308 -12.82 -2.88 -3.76
CA ILE A 308 -13.75 -3.16 -4.87
C ILE A 308 -14.21 -1.85 -5.52
N THR A 309 -14.62 -0.87 -4.71
CA THR A 309 -15.04 0.46 -5.19
C THR A 309 -13.91 1.16 -5.94
N HIS A 310 -12.65 0.99 -5.54
CA HIS A 310 -11.51 1.52 -6.29
C HIS A 310 -11.51 1.10 -7.75
N GLY A 311 -12.09 -0.04 -8.14
CA GLY A 311 -12.28 -0.40 -9.55
C GLY A 311 -13.11 0.59 -10.36
N PHE A 312 -13.82 1.51 -9.71
CA PHE A 312 -14.80 2.41 -10.30
C PHE A 312 -14.67 3.86 -9.76
N ASP A 313 -13.58 4.18 -9.07
CA ASP A 313 -13.30 5.56 -8.62
C ASP A 313 -12.95 6.51 -9.78
N ASP A 314 -12.50 7.73 -9.48
CA ASP A 314 -12.18 8.75 -10.48
C ASP A 314 -11.04 8.36 -11.43
N GLN A 315 -10.07 7.57 -10.97
CA GLN A 315 -8.91 7.14 -11.77
C GLN A 315 -9.21 5.83 -12.49
N SER A 316 -9.58 4.81 -11.73
CA SER A 316 -9.71 3.43 -12.19
C SER A 316 -10.93 3.21 -13.07
N ARG A 317 -11.97 4.05 -12.99
CA ARG A 317 -13.06 4.03 -13.98
C ARG A 317 -12.56 4.21 -15.41
N GLN A 318 -11.40 4.84 -15.60
CA GLN A 318 -10.81 5.09 -16.92
C GLN A 318 -10.12 3.85 -17.49
N PHE A 319 -10.01 2.77 -16.70
CA PHE A 319 -9.42 1.50 -17.12
C PHE A 319 -10.51 0.46 -17.40
N ASP A 320 -10.41 -0.22 -18.54
CA ASP A 320 -11.33 -1.29 -18.92
C ASP A 320 -11.10 -2.58 -18.11
N VAL A 321 -11.91 -3.61 -18.38
CA VAL A 321 -11.79 -4.93 -17.73
C VAL A 321 -10.42 -5.60 -17.90
N LYS A 322 -9.68 -5.25 -18.94
CA LYS A 322 -8.34 -5.76 -19.21
C LYS A 322 -7.28 -4.86 -18.58
N GLY A 323 -7.64 -3.78 -17.89
CA GLY A 323 -6.70 -2.83 -17.30
C GLY A 323 -6.03 -1.92 -18.31
N ASN A 324 -6.67 -1.65 -19.46
CA ASN A 324 -6.21 -0.65 -20.41
C ASN A 324 -6.96 0.67 -20.18
N LEU A 325 -6.23 1.79 -20.18
CA LEU A 325 -6.76 3.14 -20.20
C LEU A 325 -7.57 3.35 -21.49
N ARG A 326 -8.89 3.35 -21.35
CA ARG A 326 -9.85 3.46 -22.44
C ARG A 326 -11.09 4.15 -21.93
N ASP A 327 -11.62 5.10 -22.68
CA ASP A 327 -12.96 5.62 -22.38
C ASP A 327 -14.01 4.59 -22.79
N TRP A 328 -14.65 3.96 -21.81
CA TRP A 328 -15.67 2.93 -22.00
C TRP A 328 -17.04 3.34 -21.46
N TRP A 329 -17.17 4.56 -20.94
CA TRP A 329 -18.43 5.07 -20.38
C TRP A 329 -19.20 5.84 -21.44
N HIS A 330 -20.52 5.74 -21.42
CA HIS A 330 -21.34 6.66 -22.21
C HIS A 330 -21.16 8.10 -21.68
N PRO A 331 -21.12 9.14 -22.54
CA PRO A 331 -20.93 10.52 -22.12
C PRO A 331 -21.91 11.00 -21.04
N ASP A 332 -23.18 10.59 -21.12
CA ASP A 332 -24.19 10.93 -20.10
C ASP A 332 -23.90 10.27 -18.74
N THR A 333 -23.46 9.02 -18.75
CA THR A 333 -23.04 8.29 -17.54
C THR A 333 -21.81 8.95 -16.91
N GLN A 334 -20.83 9.36 -17.72
CA GLN A 334 -19.66 10.11 -17.27
C GLN A 334 -20.08 11.45 -16.64
N LYS A 335 -20.96 12.20 -17.30
CA LYS A 335 -21.47 13.47 -16.77
C LYS A 335 -22.20 13.29 -15.43
N ALA A 336 -23.04 12.26 -15.32
CA ALA A 336 -23.77 11.98 -14.09
C ALA A 336 -22.85 11.57 -12.93
N TYR A 337 -21.80 10.79 -13.23
CA TYR A 337 -20.78 10.44 -12.23
C TYR A 337 -20.00 11.65 -11.75
N LEU A 338 -19.55 12.51 -12.65
CA LEU A 338 -18.85 13.74 -12.27
C LEU A 338 -19.72 14.64 -11.38
N ALA A 339 -21.03 14.70 -11.63
CA ALA A 339 -21.97 15.43 -10.76
C ALA A 339 -22.08 14.79 -9.36
N LYS A 340 -22.11 13.46 -9.26
CA LYS A 340 -22.13 12.74 -7.97
C LYS A 340 -20.82 12.88 -7.20
N ALA A 341 -19.70 12.72 -7.89
CA ALA A 341 -18.37 12.90 -7.32
C ALA A 341 -18.15 14.33 -6.83
N LYS A 342 -18.71 15.33 -7.52
CA LYS A 342 -18.68 16.73 -7.07
C LYS A 342 -19.31 16.91 -5.68
N CYS A 343 -20.37 16.18 -5.35
CA CYS A 343 -20.93 16.19 -3.99
C CYS A 343 -19.88 15.78 -2.95
N ILE A 344 -19.14 14.69 -3.22
CA ILE A 344 -18.06 14.21 -2.33
C ILE A 344 -16.95 15.26 -2.20
N ILE A 345 -16.52 15.87 -3.31
CA ILE A 345 -15.50 16.94 -3.30
C ILE A 345 -15.96 18.10 -2.40
N GLU A 346 -17.20 18.56 -2.57
CA GLU A 346 -17.76 19.69 -1.83
C GLU A 346 -17.95 19.36 -0.34
N GLN A 347 -18.45 18.16 -0.03
CA GLN A 347 -18.62 17.69 1.35
C GLN A 347 -17.28 17.65 2.08
N TYR A 348 -16.28 16.98 1.52
CA TYR A 348 -15.00 16.81 2.19
C TYR A 348 -14.18 18.10 2.19
N GLY A 349 -14.28 18.93 1.14
CA GLY A 349 -13.65 20.25 1.09
C GLY A 349 -14.17 21.24 2.14
N ASN A 350 -15.39 21.01 2.66
CA ASN A 350 -15.98 21.81 3.74
C ASN A 350 -15.56 21.38 5.15
N TYR A 351 -14.82 20.27 5.31
CA TYR A 351 -14.27 19.90 6.60
C TYR A 351 -13.03 20.72 6.95
N THR A 352 -13.03 21.30 8.15
CA THR A 352 -11.86 21.99 8.73
C THR A 352 -11.27 21.15 9.86
N GLU A 353 -9.98 20.81 9.75
CA GLU A 353 -9.27 20.11 10.81
C GLU A 353 -8.88 21.09 11.94
N ARG A 354 -9.35 20.81 13.15
CA ARG A 354 -9.31 21.76 14.27
C ARG A 354 -7.91 22.09 14.76
N ALA A 355 -6.98 21.12 14.80
CA ALA A 355 -5.64 21.31 15.35
C ALA A 355 -4.74 22.16 14.44
N THR A 356 -4.96 22.11 13.13
CA THR A 356 -4.19 22.78 12.09
C THR A 356 -4.88 24.02 11.53
N GLY A 357 -6.22 24.07 11.60
CA GLY A 357 -7.06 25.11 10.99
C GLY A 357 -7.16 25.00 9.47
N LEU A 358 -6.69 23.89 8.89
CA LEU A 358 -6.70 23.67 7.44
C LEU A 358 -7.99 22.99 7.00
N ASN A 359 -8.51 23.41 5.85
CA ASN A 359 -9.55 22.66 5.17
C ASN A 359 -8.95 21.46 4.44
N LEU A 360 -9.71 20.38 4.37
CA LEU A 360 -9.34 19.22 3.57
C LEU A 360 -9.39 19.59 2.08
N ASN A 361 -8.59 18.90 1.28
CA ASN A 361 -8.66 19.00 -0.17
C ASN A 361 -9.59 17.91 -0.71
N GLY A 362 -10.86 18.25 -0.94
CA GLY A 362 -11.86 17.33 -1.46
C GLY A 362 -11.57 16.79 -2.87
N ILE A 363 -10.76 17.49 -3.67
CA ILE A 363 -10.33 17.03 -5.00
C ILE A 363 -9.26 15.95 -4.85
N ASN A 364 -8.18 16.24 -4.10
CA ASN A 364 -7.09 15.28 -3.92
C ASN A 364 -7.53 14.01 -3.19
N THR A 365 -8.56 14.11 -2.34
CA THR A 365 -9.07 12.99 -1.55
C THR A 365 -10.24 12.26 -2.19
N GLN A 366 -10.68 12.69 -3.37
CA GLN A 366 -11.93 12.25 -3.99
C GLN A 366 -12.02 10.74 -4.17
N GLY A 367 -11.01 10.09 -4.76
CA GLY A 367 -11.04 8.65 -5.03
C GLY A 367 -11.17 7.83 -3.75
N GLU A 368 -10.34 8.13 -2.76
CA GLU A 368 -10.37 7.49 -1.43
C GLU A 368 -11.70 7.73 -0.71
N ASN A 369 -12.27 8.93 -0.82
CA ASN A 369 -13.56 9.22 -0.20
C ASN A 369 -14.71 8.48 -0.90
N ILE A 370 -14.66 8.33 -2.23
CA ILE A 370 -15.62 7.51 -2.99
C ILE A 370 -15.51 6.05 -2.55
N ALA A 371 -14.30 5.53 -2.45
CA ALA A 371 -14.02 4.17 -1.98
C ALA A 371 -14.46 3.95 -0.52
N ASP A 372 -14.29 4.94 0.35
CA ASP A 372 -14.79 4.88 1.73
C ASP A 372 -16.31 4.77 1.81
N ASN A 373 -17.01 5.60 1.04
CA ASN A 373 -18.48 5.63 1.01
C ASN A 373 -19.05 4.35 0.40
N GLY A 374 -18.51 3.89 -0.73
CA GLY A 374 -18.91 2.63 -1.35
C GLY A 374 -18.61 1.43 -0.45
N GLY A 375 -17.38 1.35 0.06
CA GLY A 375 -16.92 0.19 0.82
C GLY A 375 -17.68 -0.07 2.12
N VAL A 376 -17.99 0.98 2.89
CA VAL A 376 -18.78 0.80 4.12
C VAL A 376 -20.24 0.42 3.81
N LYS A 377 -20.83 0.96 2.74
CA LYS A 377 -22.18 0.64 2.28
C LYS A 377 -22.26 -0.82 1.82
N GLU A 378 -21.35 -1.23 0.95
CA GLU A 378 -21.27 -2.61 0.46
C GLU A 378 -21.14 -3.60 1.61
N SER A 379 -20.24 -3.32 2.55
CA SER A 379 -19.99 -4.19 3.69
C SER A 379 -21.17 -4.29 4.65
N TYR A 380 -21.88 -3.17 4.91
CA TYR A 380 -23.05 -3.18 5.79
C TYR A 380 -24.20 -4.00 5.18
N ILE A 381 -24.47 -3.81 3.87
CA ILE A 381 -25.49 -4.61 3.17
C ILE A 381 -25.10 -6.09 3.16
N ALA A 382 -23.81 -6.41 2.94
CA ALA A 382 -23.32 -7.79 2.99
C ALA A 382 -23.50 -8.41 4.38
N TYR A 383 -23.23 -7.66 5.45
CA TYR A 383 -23.49 -8.10 6.82
C TYR A 383 -24.98 -8.38 7.05
N ARG A 384 -25.86 -7.47 6.64
CA ARG A 384 -27.31 -7.63 6.77
C ARG A 384 -27.82 -8.89 6.06
N ARG A 385 -27.37 -9.14 4.83
CA ARG A 385 -27.67 -10.37 4.08
C ARG A 385 -27.14 -11.62 4.78
N TRP A 386 -25.93 -11.55 5.32
CA TRP A 386 -25.34 -12.65 6.06
C TRP A 386 -26.18 -12.97 7.31
N ALA A 387 -26.62 -11.95 8.06
CA ALA A 387 -27.45 -12.11 9.25
C ALA A 387 -28.87 -12.63 8.92
N GLU A 388 -29.47 -12.21 7.80
CA GLU A 388 -30.75 -12.75 7.32
C GLU A 388 -30.66 -14.24 6.99
N LYS A 389 -29.52 -14.70 6.44
CA LYS A 389 -29.29 -16.10 6.08
C LYS A 389 -28.93 -16.99 7.27
N HIS A 390 -28.19 -16.47 8.25
CA HIS A 390 -27.65 -17.27 9.37
C HIS A 390 -28.35 -17.02 10.71
N GLY A 391 -29.26 -16.04 10.76
CA GLY A 391 -29.86 -15.54 11.98
C GLY A 391 -29.01 -14.43 12.63
N PRO A 392 -29.63 -13.62 13.52
CA PRO A 392 -28.93 -12.55 14.22
C PRO A 392 -27.86 -13.11 15.16
N GLU A 393 -26.69 -12.45 15.20
CA GLU A 393 -25.64 -12.80 16.16
C GLU A 393 -25.95 -12.29 17.57
N ALA A 394 -25.36 -12.92 18.57
CA ALA A 394 -25.42 -12.45 19.94
C ALA A 394 -24.69 -11.10 20.12
N LYS A 395 -25.23 -10.26 21.02
CA LYS A 395 -24.56 -9.04 21.48
C LYS A 395 -23.28 -9.38 22.22
N LEU A 396 -22.31 -8.47 22.19
CA LEU A 396 -21.13 -8.58 23.07
C LEU A 396 -21.53 -8.37 24.53
N PRO A 397 -21.06 -9.22 25.46
CA PRO A 397 -21.34 -9.05 26.88
C PRO A 397 -20.73 -7.73 27.39
N GLY A 398 -21.49 -7.00 28.20
CA GLY A 398 -21.05 -5.73 28.81
C GLY A 398 -21.16 -4.50 27.90
N LEU A 399 -21.66 -4.63 26.68
CA LEU A 399 -21.94 -3.53 25.76
C LEU A 399 -23.43 -3.50 25.39
N ASP A 400 -24.07 -2.34 25.53
CA ASP A 400 -25.47 -2.17 25.14
C ASP A 400 -25.62 -1.66 23.70
N TYR A 401 -25.00 -2.37 22.77
CA TYR A 401 -25.10 -2.12 21.34
C TYR A 401 -25.76 -3.32 20.63
N THR A 402 -26.62 -3.06 19.65
CA THR A 402 -27.09 -4.11 18.74
C THR A 402 -25.95 -4.57 17.82
N PRO A 403 -26.06 -5.74 17.19
CA PRO A 403 -25.10 -6.18 16.17
C PRO A 403 -24.87 -5.15 15.06
N GLU A 404 -25.92 -4.47 14.59
CA GLU A 404 -25.84 -3.40 13.59
C GLU A 404 -25.10 -2.17 14.13
N GLN A 405 -25.39 -1.72 15.35
CA GLN A 405 -24.63 -0.65 15.99
C GLN A 405 -23.16 -1.03 16.17
N MET A 406 -22.88 -2.28 16.53
CA MET A 406 -21.51 -2.77 16.67
C MET A 406 -20.75 -2.86 15.35
N PHE A 407 -21.42 -3.08 14.21
CA PHE A 407 -20.80 -2.93 12.89
C PHE A 407 -20.23 -1.52 12.72
N TRP A 408 -21.05 -0.49 12.99
CA TRP A 408 -20.63 0.91 12.83
C TRP A 408 -19.56 1.31 13.84
N VAL A 409 -19.62 0.80 15.07
CA VAL A 409 -18.55 0.98 16.07
C VAL A 409 -17.25 0.36 15.57
N ALA A 410 -17.28 -0.85 15.00
CA ALA A 410 -16.09 -1.49 14.42
C ALA A 410 -15.54 -0.70 13.22
N ALA A 411 -16.42 -0.16 12.36
CA ALA A 411 -16.04 0.71 11.24
C ALA A 411 -15.36 2.00 11.72
N GLY A 412 -15.91 2.65 12.75
CA GLY A 412 -15.29 3.83 13.37
C GLY A 412 -13.94 3.51 14.02
N GLN A 413 -13.85 2.39 14.75
CA GLN A 413 -12.63 1.97 15.45
C GLN A 413 -11.47 1.59 14.51
N THR A 414 -11.79 1.12 13.31
CA THR A 414 -10.80 0.83 12.25
C THR A 414 -9.91 2.03 11.94
N TRP A 415 -10.46 3.24 12.14
CA TRP A 415 -9.79 4.49 11.85
C TRP A 415 -9.37 5.27 13.10
N CYS A 416 -9.35 4.65 14.28
CA CYS A 416 -8.81 5.32 15.48
C CYS A 416 -7.32 5.66 15.29
N ALA A 417 -7.02 6.95 15.17
CA ALA A 417 -5.66 7.45 14.96
C ALA A 417 -5.42 8.79 15.67
N LYS A 418 -4.15 9.08 15.97
CA LYS A 418 -3.71 10.37 16.50
C LYS A 418 -2.45 10.82 15.79
N TYR A 419 -2.47 12.04 15.26
CA TYR A 419 -1.38 12.59 14.48
C TYR A 419 -0.63 13.68 15.27
N ARG A 420 0.67 13.82 15.01
CA ARG A 420 1.39 15.06 15.34
C ARG A 420 0.91 16.16 14.40
N LYS A 421 0.84 17.40 14.88
CA LYS A 421 0.30 18.54 14.13
C LYS A 421 1.00 18.72 12.77
N GLU A 422 2.31 18.56 12.72
CA GLU A 422 3.12 18.71 11.51
C GLU A 422 2.83 17.58 10.49
N SER A 423 2.67 16.35 10.98
CA SER A 423 2.30 15.19 10.14
C SER A 423 0.87 15.34 9.61
N LEU A 424 -0.04 15.89 10.41
CA LEU A 424 -1.42 16.14 9.99
C LEU A 424 -1.48 17.22 8.90
N LYS A 425 -0.72 18.32 9.05
CA LYS A 425 -0.59 19.34 7.99
C LYS A 425 -0.10 18.71 6.68
N MET A 426 0.99 17.95 6.74
CA MET A 426 1.55 17.27 5.57
C MET A 426 0.52 16.33 4.91
N ARG A 427 -0.18 15.52 5.70
CA ARG A 427 -1.22 14.61 5.21
C ARG A 427 -2.39 15.35 4.56
N ILE A 428 -2.83 16.48 5.13
CA ILE A 428 -3.91 17.30 4.54
C ILE A 428 -3.47 17.92 3.21
N THR A 429 -2.22 18.37 3.10
CA THR A 429 -1.74 19.08 1.91
C THR A 429 -1.28 18.17 0.78
N THR A 430 -0.79 16.96 1.09
CA THR A 430 -0.15 16.06 0.11
C THR A 430 -0.79 14.68 0.02
N GLY A 431 -1.60 14.29 1.01
CA GLY A 431 -2.20 12.97 1.05
C GLY A 431 -3.40 12.84 0.11
N VAL A 432 -3.55 11.65 -0.45
CA VAL A 432 -4.74 11.25 -1.22
C VAL A 432 -5.86 10.73 -0.32
N HIS A 433 -5.54 10.40 0.93
CA HIS A 433 -6.55 9.96 1.91
C HIS A 433 -6.92 11.10 2.85
N SER A 434 -8.21 11.29 3.08
CA SER A 434 -8.70 12.10 4.18
C SER A 434 -8.10 11.63 5.53
N PRO A 435 -7.78 12.53 6.48
CA PRO A 435 -7.40 12.12 7.83
C PRO A 435 -8.46 11.21 8.45
N SER A 436 -8.03 10.25 9.28
CA SER A 436 -8.90 9.17 9.73
C SER A 436 -10.23 9.59 10.35
N GLU A 437 -10.27 10.69 11.12
CA GLU A 437 -11.52 11.23 11.67
C GLU A 437 -12.54 11.53 10.56
N PHE A 438 -12.12 12.17 9.47
CA PHE A 438 -12.99 12.55 8.37
C PHE A 438 -13.35 11.39 7.45
N ARG A 439 -12.54 10.31 7.42
CA ARG A 439 -12.96 9.05 6.79
C ARG A 439 -14.20 8.50 7.48
N VAL A 440 -14.26 8.55 8.82
CA VAL A 440 -15.44 8.13 9.61
C VAL A 440 -16.59 9.13 9.45
N LEU A 441 -16.34 10.42 9.75
CA LEU A 441 -17.39 11.43 9.74
C LEU A 441 -18.03 11.57 8.36
N GLY A 442 -17.23 11.62 7.29
CA GLY A 442 -17.72 11.79 5.92
C GLY A 442 -18.54 10.60 5.45
N SER A 443 -17.98 9.39 5.52
CA SER A 443 -18.65 8.19 5.03
C SER A 443 -19.92 7.87 5.82
N LEU A 444 -19.87 7.90 7.16
CA LEU A 444 -21.02 7.48 7.97
C LEU A 444 -22.15 8.52 7.95
N SER A 445 -21.83 9.82 7.78
CA SER A 445 -22.86 10.86 7.61
C SER A 445 -23.67 10.68 6.32
N ASN A 446 -23.11 10.03 5.30
CA ASN A 446 -23.81 9.72 4.06
C ASN A 446 -24.66 8.43 4.15
N MET A 447 -24.50 7.62 5.19
CA MET A 447 -25.25 6.38 5.36
C MET A 447 -26.60 6.63 6.04
N LYS A 448 -27.70 6.27 5.37
CA LYS A 448 -29.03 6.31 5.97
C LYS A 448 -29.18 5.24 7.05
N ASP A 449 -28.60 4.07 6.83
CA ASP A 449 -28.62 2.96 7.78
C ASP A 449 -27.90 3.29 9.09
N PHE A 450 -26.75 3.99 9.03
CA PHE A 450 -26.08 4.50 10.24
C PHE A 450 -27.01 5.38 11.07
N ALA A 451 -27.64 6.37 10.43
CA ALA A 451 -28.55 7.29 11.11
C ALA A 451 -29.77 6.56 11.68
N LYS A 452 -30.27 5.54 10.99
CA LYS A 452 -31.39 4.70 11.45
C LYS A 452 -30.98 3.87 12.68
N ASP A 453 -29.85 3.19 12.63
CA ASP A 453 -29.39 2.27 13.69
C ASP A 453 -29.04 3.01 15.00
N PHE A 454 -28.56 4.26 14.89
CA PHE A 454 -28.32 5.14 16.04
C PHE A 454 -29.45 6.13 16.31
N GLN A 455 -30.54 6.07 15.57
CA GLN A 455 -31.70 6.97 15.71
C GLN A 455 -31.30 8.47 15.71
N CYS A 456 -30.35 8.84 14.83
CA CYS A 456 -29.86 10.21 14.71
C CYS A 456 -30.96 11.14 14.14
N PRO A 457 -31.31 12.25 14.82
CA PRO A 457 -32.26 13.22 14.30
C PRO A 457 -31.83 13.80 12.95
N GLU A 458 -32.77 14.04 12.04
CA GLU A 458 -32.49 14.71 10.77
C GLU A 458 -31.87 16.11 11.00
N GLY A 459 -30.83 16.44 10.23
CA GLY A 459 -30.08 17.69 10.37
C GLY A 459 -29.04 17.68 11.50
N SER A 460 -28.95 16.62 12.30
CA SER A 460 -27.82 16.44 13.23
C SER A 460 -26.50 16.26 12.47
N PRO A 461 -25.33 16.53 13.09
CA PRO A 461 -24.04 16.48 12.40
C PRO A 461 -23.75 15.15 11.66
N MET A 462 -24.23 14.03 12.19
CA MET A 462 -24.07 12.69 11.58
C MET A 462 -25.30 12.22 10.78
N ASN A 463 -26.31 13.07 10.64
CA ASN A 463 -27.46 12.81 9.76
C ASN A 463 -27.85 14.09 8.99
N PRO A 464 -26.95 14.59 8.12
CA PRO A 464 -27.26 15.73 7.27
C PRO A 464 -28.41 15.40 6.31
N VAL A 465 -29.23 16.41 5.99
CA VAL A 465 -30.34 16.30 5.03
C VAL A 465 -29.81 15.93 3.64
N GLN A 466 -28.73 16.59 3.21
CA GLN A 466 -28.06 16.28 1.96
C GLN A 466 -26.96 15.24 2.21
N LYS A 467 -27.11 14.07 1.59
CA LYS A 467 -26.14 12.97 1.63
C LYS A 467 -25.55 12.76 0.24
N CYS A 468 -24.25 12.53 0.15
CA CYS A 468 -23.56 12.24 -1.10
C CYS A 468 -23.56 10.74 -1.38
N GLU A 469 -23.85 10.34 -2.62
CA GLU A 469 -23.92 8.93 -3.02
C GLU A 469 -23.48 8.76 -4.48
N VAL A 470 -22.42 7.98 -4.67
CA VAL A 470 -21.92 7.57 -5.99
C VAL A 470 -22.36 6.13 -6.27
N TRP A 471 -21.80 5.19 -5.51
CA TRP A 471 -22.06 3.76 -5.55
C TRP A 471 -23.07 3.35 -4.47
#